data_AF-A0A936HM06-F1
#
_entry.id   AF-A0A936HM06-F1
#
_cell.length_a   1.000
_cell.length_b   1.000
_cell.length_c   1.000
_cell.angle_alpha   90.00
_cell.angle_beta   90.00
_cell.angle_gamma   90.00
#
_symmetry.space_group_name_H-M   'P 1'
#
loop_
_entity.id
_entity.type
_entity.pdbx_description
1 polymer ?
#
loop_
_entity_poly.entity_id
_entity_poly.type
_entity_poly.pdbx_seq_one_letter_code
_entity_poly.pdbx_strand_id
1 'polypeptide(L)'
;MRRFLFPSVLAALALLVSACSDTTSSTTDELGKTTVEEVQANSAYAWFQVGYDAYPTAAGKAIFDSSVAKIKASFDPAQHSITMAVKLNCGCSETQNTFPQIMKTLDAAGVPRSNVNIYATDTRLNGIDSIKAAYNINVAPVYIVLKGSDVKGRIIKAPTTGKTVDQDLADFFAVP
;
A
#
# COMPACT_ATOMS: atom_id res chain seq x y z
N MET A 1 -11.02 -76.27 -40.20
CA MET A 1 -10.13 -75.28 -40.83
C MET A 1 -10.32 -73.95 -40.12
N ARG A 2 -9.21 -73.30 -39.73
CA ARG A 2 -9.09 -71.87 -39.34
C ARG A 2 -9.87 -71.43 -38.08
N ARG A 3 -9.38 -70.55 -37.22
CA ARG A 3 -8.05 -70.00 -36.85
C ARG A 3 -8.39 -68.95 -35.77
N PHE A 4 -7.47 -68.77 -34.83
CA PHE A 4 -7.18 -67.52 -34.10
C PHE A 4 -7.93 -67.18 -32.80
N LEU A 5 -7.15 -67.31 -31.72
CA LEU A 5 -7.08 -66.47 -30.53
C LEU A 5 -7.38 -64.98 -30.82
N PHE A 6 -8.15 -64.36 -29.94
CA PHE A 6 -8.18 -62.90 -29.78
C PHE A 6 -8.12 -62.53 -28.29
N PRO A 7 -7.00 -61.94 -27.83
CA PRO A 7 -6.93 -61.14 -26.61
C PRO A 7 -7.16 -59.66 -26.96
N SER A 8 -7.86 -58.90 -26.12
CA SER A 8 -7.86 -57.42 -26.03
C SER A 8 -8.91 -57.05 -24.98
N VAL A 9 -8.55 -56.72 -23.73
CA VAL A 9 -8.06 -55.42 -23.29
C VAL A 9 -8.81 -54.26 -23.95
N LEU A 10 -9.79 -53.70 -23.25
CA LEU A 10 -10.20 -52.30 -23.36
C LEU A 10 -10.80 -51.91 -21.98
N ALA A 11 -9.93 -51.49 -21.06
CA ALA A 11 -9.67 -50.07 -20.78
C ALA A 11 -10.89 -49.39 -20.11
N ALA A 12 -10.88 -49.44 -18.78
CA ALA A 12 -11.64 -48.55 -17.93
C ALA A 12 -11.22 -47.10 -18.20
N LEU A 13 -12.17 -46.25 -18.58
CA LEU A 13 -11.97 -44.80 -18.60
C LEU A 13 -13.10 -44.19 -17.76
N ALA A 14 -12.89 -44.17 -16.45
CA ALA A 14 -13.68 -43.36 -15.54
C ALA A 14 -13.36 -41.89 -15.88
N LEU A 15 -14.30 -41.22 -16.55
CA LEU A 15 -14.32 -39.77 -16.72
C LEU A 15 -14.51 -39.12 -15.34
N LEU A 16 -13.39 -38.95 -14.63
CA LEU A 16 -13.30 -37.97 -13.56
C LEU A 16 -13.39 -36.60 -14.22
N VAL A 17 -14.60 -36.05 -14.25
CA VAL A 17 -14.82 -34.63 -14.49
C VAL A 17 -14.24 -33.92 -13.27
N SER A 18 -12.93 -33.71 -13.30
CA SER A 18 -12.26 -32.74 -12.45
C SER A 18 -12.83 -31.39 -12.84
N ALA A 19 -13.87 -30.97 -12.14
CA ALA A 19 -14.24 -29.57 -12.09
C ALA A 19 -13.00 -28.85 -11.54
N CYS A 20 -12.17 -28.34 -12.45
CA CYS A 20 -11.31 -27.22 -12.13
C CYS A 20 -12.29 -26.15 -11.64
N SER A 21 -12.33 -25.93 -10.33
CA SER A 21 -12.66 -24.62 -9.83
C SER A 21 -11.67 -23.71 -10.52
N ASP A 22 -12.12 -23.03 -11.58
CA ASP A 22 -11.50 -21.78 -11.99
C ASP A 22 -11.56 -20.92 -10.73
N THR A 23 -10.48 -20.94 -9.96
CA THR A 23 -10.14 -19.83 -9.10
C THR A 23 -9.94 -18.69 -10.09
N THR A 24 -11.03 -18.02 -10.43
CA THR A 24 -11.00 -16.63 -10.83
C THR A 24 -10.21 -15.95 -9.72
N SER A 25 -8.90 -15.83 -9.94
CA SER A 25 -8.07 -14.86 -9.27
C SER A 25 -8.66 -13.54 -9.75
N SER A 26 -9.69 -13.09 -9.05
CA SER A 26 -10.36 -11.84 -9.28
C SER A 26 -9.37 -10.76 -8.88
N THR A 27 -8.41 -10.46 -9.76
CA THR A 27 -7.69 -9.18 -9.76
C THR A 27 -8.62 -8.10 -10.29
N THR A 28 -9.86 -8.07 -9.81
CA THR A 28 -10.65 -6.85 -9.86
C THR A 28 -9.86 -5.92 -8.96
N ASP A 29 -9.14 -4.98 -9.58
CA ASP A 29 -8.34 -3.98 -8.89
C ASP A 29 -9.17 -3.40 -7.74
N GLU A 30 -8.83 -3.74 -6.48
CA GLU A 30 -9.45 -3.14 -5.30
C GLU A 30 -9.01 -1.69 -5.22
N LEU A 31 -9.64 -0.85 -6.04
CA LEU A 31 -9.42 0.59 -6.10
C LEU A 31 -10.38 1.28 -5.14
N GLY A 32 -9.97 2.46 -4.68
CA GLY A 32 -10.73 3.25 -3.73
C GLY A 32 -10.25 3.07 -2.30
N LYS A 33 -11.13 3.41 -1.35
CA LYS A 33 -10.76 3.45 0.07
C LYS A 33 -10.39 2.05 0.55
N THR A 34 -9.27 1.94 1.26
CA THR A 34 -8.76 0.69 1.82
C THR A 34 -8.12 0.91 3.20
N THR A 35 -7.75 -0.17 3.89
CA THR A 35 -6.99 -0.13 5.15
C THR A 35 -5.66 -0.88 5.03
N VAL A 36 -4.77 -0.67 6.00
CA VAL A 36 -3.50 -1.40 6.05
C VAL A 36 -3.73 -2.89 6.29
N GLU A 37 -4.76 -3.25 7.04
CA GLU A 37 -5.12 -4.63 7.34
C GLU A 37 -5.55 -5.36 6.05
N GLU A 38 -6.32 -4.71 5.18
CA GLU A 38 -6.66 -5.22 3.85
C GLU A 38 -5.41 -5.38 2.98
N VAL A 39 -4.51 -4.38 2.98
CA VAL A 39 -3.23 -4.47 2.27
C VAL A 39 -2.39 -5.66 2.77
N GLN A 40 -2.29 -5.86 4.08
CA GLN A 40 -1.51 -6.94 4.68
C GLN A 40 -2.14 -8.33 4.47
N ALA A 41 -3.47 -8.41 4.41
CA ALA A 41 -4.18 -9.66 4.15
C ALA A 41 -4.00 -10.15 2.71
N ASN A 42 -3.72 -9.24 1.78
CA ASN A 42 -3.52 -9.57 0.37
C ASN A 42 -2.05 -9.94 0.09
N SER A 43 -1.83 -11.21 -0.29
CA SER A 43 -0.48 -11.73 -0.58
C SER A 43 0.21 -11.03 -1.76
N ALA A 44 -0.53 -10.40 -2.67
CA ALA A 44 0.02 -9.58 -3.74
C ALA A 44 0.80 -8.36 -3.22
N TYR A 45 0.56 -7.95 -1.97
CA TYR A 45 1.21 -6.83 -1.31
C TYR A 45 2.15 -7.23 -0.18
N ALA A 46 2.68 -8.47 -0.19
CA ALA A 46 3.66 -8.94 0.80
C ALA A 46 4.90 -8.03 0.95
N TRP A 47 5.22 -7.24 -0.08
CA TRP A 47 6.27 -6.21 -0.04
C TRP A 47 6.03 -5.14 1.03
N PHE A 48 4.78 -4.88 1.42
CA PHE A 48 4.45 -3.87 2.42
C PHE A 48 5.08 -4.22 3.76
N GLN A 49 4.85 -5.45 4.26
CA GLN A 49 5.36 -5.87 5.54
C GLN A 49 6.90 -5.93 5.55
N VAL A 50 7.49 -6.43 4.46
CA VAL A 50 8.95 -6.46 4.30
C VAL A 50 9.55 -5.06 4.37
N GLY A 51 8.99 -4.09 3.66
CA GLY A 51 9.44 -2.70 3.69
C GLY A 51 9.21 -2.02 5.05
N TYR A 52 8.10 -2.35 5.72
CA TYR A 52 7.74 -1.82 7.03
C TYR A 52 8.70 -2.31 8.13
N ASP A 53 9.09 -3.58 8.08
CA ASP A 53 9.98 -4.19 9.07
C ASP A 53 11.45 -3.82 8.82
N ALA A 54 11.85 -3.62 7.56
CA ALA A 54 13.20 -3.21 7.20
C ALA A 54 13.52 -1.74 7.54
N TYR A 55 12.52 -0.93 7.91
CA TYR A 55 12.67 0.49 8.17
C TYR A 55 12.46 0.83 9.67
N PRO A 56 13.26 1.74 10.25
CA PRO A 56 14.42 2.41 9.66
C PRO A 56 15.63 1.47 9.54
N THR A 57 16.56 1.80 8.63
CA THR A 57 17.87 1.15 8.59
C THR A 57 18.70 1.54 9.82
N ALA A 58 19.68 0.73 10.20
CA ALA A 58 20.56 1.03 11.34
C ALA A 58 21.25 2.40 11.20
N ALA A 59 21.71 2.74 9.99
CA ALA A 59 22.33 4.04 9.71
C ALA A 59 21.33 5.21 9.79
N GLY A 60 20.06 4.99 9.44
CA GLY A 60 19.00 6.00 9.48
C GLY A 60 18.29 6.14 10.82
N LYS A 61 18.58 5.26 11.79
CA LYS A 61 17.81 5.16 13.05
C LYS A 61 17.75 6.46 13.86
N ALA A 62 18.87 7.17 13.96
CA ALA A 62 18.92 8.43 14.72
C ALA A 62 18.06 9.54 14.08
N ILE A 63 18.03 9.60 12.74
CA ILE A 63 17.21 10.55 11.99
C ILE A 63 15.74 10.19 12.18
N PHE A 64 15.40 8.91 11.99
CA PHE A 64 14.05 8.38 12.21
C PHE A 64 13.52 8.70 13.62
N ASP A 65 14.30 8.42 14.66
CA ASP A 65 13.88 8.68 16.05
C ASP A 65 13.62 10.17 16.31
N SER A 66 14.45 11.05 15.74
CA SER A 66 14.27 12.51 15.82
C SER A 66 12.99 12.96 15.11
N SER A 67 12.74 12.44 13.90
CA SER A 67 11.52 12.73 13.13
C SER A 67 10.26 12.22 13.85
N VAL A 68 10.30 11.00 14.38
CA VAL A 68 9.21 10.42 15.18
C VAL A 68 8.91 11.27 16.41
N ALA A 69 9.93 11.74 17.12
CA ALA A 69 9.76 12.60 18.28
C ALA A 69 9.09 13.94 17.92
N LYS A 70 9.47 14.56 16.80
CA LYS A 70 8.85 15.80 16.30
C LYS A 70 7.39 15.62 15.91
N ILE A 71 7.07 14.54 15.19
CA ILE A 71 5.69 14.23 14.81
C ILE A 71 4.86 14.01 16.08
N LYS A 72 5.35 13.18 17.01
CA LYS A 72 4.65 12.91 18.27
C LYS A 72 4.39 14.17 19.10
N ALA A 73 5.32 15.13 19.11
CA ALA A 73 5.17 16.38 19.85
C ALA A 73 4.18 17.36 19.19
N SER A 74 3.98 17.25 17.86
CA SER A 74 3.16 18.19 17.09
C SER A 74 1.78 17.63 16.72
N PHE A 75 1.63 16.30 16.75
CA PHE A 75 0.41 15.61 16.38
C PHE A 75 -0.73 15.95 17.35
N ASP A 76 -1.86 16.30 16.75
CA ASP A 76 -3.12 16.55 17.42
C ASP A 76 -4.17 15.70 16.69
N PRO A 77 -4.74 14.66 17.32
CA PRO A 77 -5.69 13.76 16.68
C PRO A 77 -7.01 14.43 16.29
N ALA A 78 -7.35 15.59 16.85
CA ALA A 78 -8.56 16.33 16.49
C ALA A 78 -8.36 17.20 15.23
N GLN A 79 -7.12 17.56 14.92
CA GLN A 79 -6.81 18.48 13.83
C GLN A 79 -6.09 17.79 12.68
N HIS A 80 -5.20 16.84 12.97
CA HIS A 80 -4.35 16.25 11.97
C HIS A 80 -4.97 15.01 11.32
N SER A 81 -4.87 14.93 10.01
CA SER A 81 -5.14 13.70 9.27
C SER A 81 -4.15 13.53 8.13
N ILE A 82 -4.00 12.30 7.67
CA ILE A 82 -3.13 11.94 6.56
C ILE A 82 -4.02 11.32 5.49
N THR A 83 -3.92 11.81 4.26
CA THR A 83 -4.62 11.24 3.10
C THR A 83 -3.60 10.74 2.09
N MET A 84 -3.75 9.50 1.63
CA MET A 84 -2.79 8.83 0.77
C MET A 84 -3.49 8.26 -0.45
N ALA A 85 -2.94 8.51 -1.65
CA ALA A 85 -3.29 7.79 -2.87
C ALA A 85 -2.11 6.89 -3.24
N VAL A 86 -2.33 5.57 -3.26
CA VAL A 86 -1.29 4.55 -3.27
C VAL A 86 -1.50 3.60 -4.45
N LYS A 87 -0.44 3.34 -5.24
CA LYS A 87 -0.54 2.43 -6.40
C LYS A 87 -0.12 1.00 -6.05
N LEU A 88 -1.02 0.26 -5.40
CA LEU A 88 -0.71 -1.07 -4.87
C LEU A 88 -0.36 -2.11 -5.96
N ASN A 89 -1.08 -2.09 -7.10
CA ASN A 89 -1.06 -3.19 -8.08
C ASN A 89 0.13 -3.13 -9.04
N CYS A 90 0.71 -1.95 -9.24
CA CYS A 90 1.73 -1.78 -10.27
C CYS A 90 3.15 -2.18 -9.83
N GLY A 91 3.34 -2.56 -8.56
CA GLY A 91 4.67 -2.88 -8.04
C GLY A 91 5.70 -1.75 -8.27
N CYS A 92 5.25 -0.50 -8.44
CA CYS A 92 6.16 0.61 -8.64
C CYS A 92 7.05 0.75 -7.40
N SER A 93 8.37 0.75 -7.62
CA SER A 93 9.39 0.92 -6.59
C SER A 93 9.10 2.12 -5.68
N GLU A 94 8.60 3.23 -6.24
CA GLU A 94 8.19 4.42 -5.50
C GLU A 94 7.18 4.10 -4.38
N THR A 95 6.09 3.37 -4.70
CA THR A 95 5.07 2.99 -3.71
C THR A 95 5.61 1.98 -2.71
N GLN A 96 6.31 0.95 -3.19
CA GLN A 96 6.86 -0.11 -2.33
C GLN A 96 7.91 0.41 -1.35
N ASN A 97 8.60 1.49 -1.71
CA ASN A 97 9.57 2.14 -0.82
C ASN A 97 8.88 3.12 0.12
N THR A 98 8.07 4.05 -0.38
CA THR A 98 7.57 5.17 0.44
C THR A 98 6.41 4.79 1.34
N PHE A 99 5.47 3.95 0.88
CA PHE A 99 4.26 3.65 1.65
C PHE A 99 4.57 2.93 2.98
N PRO A 100 5.40 1.86 3.01
CA PRO A 100 5.71 1.19 4.27
C PRO A 100 6.50 2.08 5.23
N GLN A 101 7.41 2.91 4.71
CA GLN A 101 8.20 3.84 5.52
C GLN A 101 7.33 4.90 6.19
N ILE A 102 6.38 5.47 5.44
CA ILE A 102 5.40 6.43 5.98
C ILE A 102 4.58 5.77 7.08
N MET A 103 4.01 4.59 6.83
CA MET A 103 3.21 3.88 7.83
C MET A 103 4.02 3.59 9.10
N LYS A 104 5.27 3.11 8.96
CA LYS A 104 6.17 2.85 10.08
C LYS A 104 6.44 4.09 10.92
N THR A 105 6.70 5.22 10.27
CA THR A 105 6.95 6.49 10.95
C THR A 105 5.71 6.97 11.70
N LEU A 106 4.53 6.93 11.07
CA LEU A 106 3.27 7.34 11.68
C LEU A 106 2.91 6.47 12.89
N ASP A 107 3.05 5.14 12.76
CA ASP A 107 2.79 4.20 13.84
C ASP A 107 3.76 4.41 15.02
N ALA A 108 5.05 4.59 14.73
CA ALA A 108 6.06 4.87 15.75
C ALA A 108 5.82 6.21 16.47
N ALA A 109 5.26 7.20 15.78
CA ALA A 109 4.86 8.47 16.36
C ALA A 109 3.55 8.40 17.15
N GLY A 110 2.83 7.27 17.10
CA GLY A 110 1.56 7.07 17.80
C GLY A 110 0.36 7.70 17.09
N VAL A 111 0.46 7.95 15.77
CA VAL A 111 -0.67 8.42 14.98
C VAL A 111 -1.69 7.28 14.83
N PRO A 112 -2.93 7.43 15.30
CA PRO A 112 -3.93 6.38 15.19
C PRO A 112 -4.35 6.18 13.74
N ARG A 113 -4.61 4.93 13.36
CA ARG A 113 -5.03 4.56 11.99
C ARG A 113 -6.33 5.23 11.56
N SER A 114 -7.19 5.65 12.51
CA SER A 114 -8.39 6.45 12.23
C SER A 114 -8.09 7.80 11.58
N ASN A 115 -6.88 8.33 11.78
CA ASN A 115 -6.44 9.60 11.21
C ASN A 115 -5.72 9.41 9.87
N VAL A 116 -5.60 8.18 9.38
CA VAL A 116 -4.96 7.82 8.12
C VAL A 116 -6.01 7.32 7.14
N ASN A 117 -6.20 8.05 6.04
CA ASN A 117 -7.10 7.67 4.95
C ASN A 117 -6.29 7.17 3.77
N ILE A 118 -6.45 5.90 3.42
CA ILE A 118 -5.69 5.25 2.35
C ILE A 118 -6.64 4.97 1.19
N TYR A 119 -6.21 5.33 -0.01
CA TYR A 119 -6.93 5.03 -1.23
C TYR A 119 -6.02 4.34 -2.23
N ALA A 120 -6.40 3.15 -2.65
CA ALA A 120 -5.75 2.43 -3.73
C ALA A 120 -6.14 3.02 -5.09
N THR A 121 -5.16 3.16 -5.99
CA THR A 121 -5.36 3.77 -7.32
C THR A 121 -4.52 3.08 -8.39
N ASP A 122 -4.95 3.20 -9.65
CA ASP A 122 -4.17 2.80 -10.83
C ASP A 122 -3.38 3.97 -11.45
N THR A 123 -2.71 3.72 -12.59
CA THR A 123 -1.96 4.75 -13.35
C THR A 123 -2.85 5.84 -13.96
N ARG A 124 -4.16 5.60 -14.06
CA ARG A 124 -5.16 6.54 -14.58
C ARG A 124 -5.86 7.32 -13.46
N LEU A 125 -5.44 7.10 -12.21
CA LEU A 125 -6.01 7.72 -11.01
C LEU A 125 -7.47 7.30 -10.75
N ASN A 126 -7.85 6.08 -11.14
CA ASN A 126 -9.17 5.54 -10.86
C ASN A 126 -9.35 5.18 -9.37
N GLY A 127 -10.57 5.31 -8.85
CA GLY A 127 -10.90 5.00 -7.46
C GLY A 127 -10.67 6.15 -6.47
N ILE A 128 -10.04 7.25 -6.90
CA ILE A 128 -9.69 8.38 -6.02
C ILE A 128 -10.39 9.68 -6.38
N ASP A 129 -11.48 9.65 -7.16
CA ASP A 129 -12.13 10.86 -7.69
C ASP A 129 -12.51 11.87 -6.60
N SER A 130 -12.94 11.39 -5.42
CA SER A 130 -13.30 12.21 -4.26
C SER A 130 -12.14 13.06 -3.73
N ILE A 131 -10.93 12.49 -3.68
CA ILE A 131 -9.73 13.17 -3.16
C ILE A 131 -8.91 13.82 -4.27
N LYS A 132 -9.09 13.37 -5.52
CA LYS A 132 -8.34 13.84 -6.69
C LYS A 132 -8.61 15.30 -6.97
N ALA A 133 -9.89 15.69 -7.01
CA ALA A 133 -10.29 17.09 -7.19
C ALA A 133 -9.98 17.91 -5.93
N ALA A 134 -10.34 17.40 -4.75
CA ALA A 134 -10.17 18.12 -3.48
C ALA A 134 -8.71 18.52 -3.20
N TYR A 135 -7.77 17.66 -3.56
CA TYR A 135 -6.36 17.90 -3.32
C TYR A 135 -5.54 18.07 -4.60
N ASN A 136 -6.14 18.27 -5.78
CA ASN A 136 -5.39 18.45 -7.03
C ASN A 136 -4.32 17.36 -7.25
N ILE A 137 -4.74 16.09 -7.21
CA ILE A 137 -3.85 14.93 -7.41
C ILE A 137 -3.81 14.63 -8.91
N ASN A 138 -2.62 14.75 -9.51
CA ASN A 138 -2.38 14.44 -10.92
C ASN A 138 -1.35 13.30 -11.12
N VAL A 139 -0.79 12.80 -10.03
CA VAL A 139 0.21 11.73 -10.02
C VAL A 139 0.12 10.95 -8.71
N ALA A 140 0.43 9.65 -8.76
CA ALA A 140 0.48 8.77 -7.60
C ALA A 140 1.80 7.94 -7.60
N PRO A 141 2.31 7.52 -6.42
CA PRO A 141 1.71 7.75 -5.11
C PRO A 141 1.87 9.19 -4.60
N VAL A 142 0.92 9.64 -3.80
CA VAL A 142 0.98 10.92 -3.09
C VAL A 142 0.47 10.75 -1.66
N TYR A 143 1.15 11.40 -0.72
CA TYR A 143 0.84 11.35 0.70
C TYR A 143 0.74 12.78 1.21
N ILE A 144 -0.40 13.12 1.80
CA ILE A 144 -0.78 14.49 2.12
C ILE A 144 -1.02 14.59 3.62
N VAL A 145 -0.29 15.48 4.29
CA VAL A 145 -0.54 15.82 5.70
C VAL A 145 -1.48 17.01 5.74
N LEU A 146 -2.56 16.86 6.50
CA LEU A 146 -3.60 17.86 6.70
C LEU A 146 -3.62 18.28 8.17
N LYS A 147 -3.97 19.54 8.41
CA LYS A 147 -4.36 20.06 9.73
C LYS A 147 -5.62 20.90 9.55
N GLY A 148 -6.75 20.43 10.07
CA GLY A 148 -8.07 20.91 9.66
C GLY A 148 -8.28 20.69 8.17
N SER A 149 -8.64 21.75 7.44
CA SER A 149 -8.76 21.75 5.97
C SER A 149 -7.47 22.04 5.23
N ASP A 150 -6.40 22.43 5.93
CA ASP A 150 -5.19 22.94 5.29
C ASP A 150 -4.21 21.82 4.96
N VAL A 151 -3.69 21.84 3.73
CA VAL A 151 -2.58 21.00 3.32
C VAL A 151 -1.28 21.58 3.87
N LYS A 152 -0.64 20.85 4.78
CA LYS A 152 0.64 21.25 5.39
C LYS A 152 1.85 20.76 4.60
N GLY A 153 1.68 19.68 3.84
CA GLY A 153 2.72 19.21 2.92
C GLY A 153 2.34 17.95 2.18
N ARG A 154 3.20 17.58 1.22
CA ARG A 154 2.99 16.42 0.33
C ARG A 154 4.31 15.72 0.05
N ILE A 155 4.30 14.40 0.12
CA ILE A 155 5.33 13.55 -0.49
C ILE A 155 4.75 13.05 -1.81
N ILE A 156 5.38 13.35 -2.93
CA ILE A 156 4.95 12.92 -4.27
C ILE A 156 6.00 11.94 -4.78
N LYS A 157 5.65 10.65 -4.84
CA LYS A 157 6.52 9.52 -5.25
C LYS A 157 7.74 9.24 -4.37
N ALA A 158 8.44 10.28 -3.92
CA ALA A 158 9.67 10.24 -3.16
C ALA A 158 9.76 11.48 -2.24
N PRO A 159 10.59 11.45 -1.18
CA PRO A 159 10.81 12.62 -0.35
C PRO A 159 11.52 13.75 -1.11
N THR A 160 11.45 14.95 -0.55
CA THR A 160 12.20 16.13 -0.98
C THR A 160 13.69 15.79 -1.07
N THR A 161 14.36 16.31 -2.11
CA THR A 161 15.79 16.05 -2.33
C THR A 161 16.63 16.36 -1.09
N GLY A 162 17.46 15.39 -0.68
CA GLY A 162 18.32 15.51 0.50
C GLY A 162 17.65 15.16 1.83
N LYS A 163 16.38 14.74 1.81
CA LYS A 163 15.65 14.31 3.00
C LYS A 163 15.22 12.85 2.91
N THR A 164 15.03 12.24 4.07
CA THR A 164 14.33 10.97 4.23
C THR A 164 12.82 11.20 4.31
N VAL A 165 12.03 10.13 4.12
CA VAL A 165 10.57 10.16 4.22
C VAL A 165 10.09 10.67 5.59
N ASP A 166 10.72 10.22 6.66
CA ASP A 166 10.39 10.64 8.03
C ASP A 166 10.69 12.12 8.29
N GLN A 167 11.76 12.67 7.68
CA GLN A 167 12.09 14.09 7.80
C GLN A 167 11.04 14.98 7.11
N ASP A 168 10.60 14.61 5.90
CA ASP A 168 9.52 15.32 5.21
C ASP A 168 8.23 15.31 6.04
N LEU A 169 7.83 14.14 6.55
CA LEU A 169 6.66 14.04 7.42
C LEU A 169 6.82 14.96 8.63
N ALA A 170 7.94 14.89 9.35
CA ALA A 170 8.18 15.71 10.53
C ALA A 170 8.09 17.22 10.24
N ASP A 171 8.61 17.66 9.10
CA ASP A 171 8.52 19.07 8.70
C ASP A 171 7.07 19.50 8.43
N PHE A 172 6.25 18.63 7.83
CA PHE A 172 4.83 18.93 7.56
C PHE A 172 3.99 19.01 8.85
N PHE A 173 4.29 18.18 9.85
CA PHE A 173 3.63 18.26 11.16
C PHE A 173 4.07 19.50 11.97
N ALA A 174 5.25 20.03 11.71
CA ALA A 174 5.76 21.23 12.38
C ALA A 174 5.19 22.55 11.81
N VAL A 175 4.46 22.50 10.68
CA VAL A 175 3.82 23.68 10.11
C VAL A 175 2.63 24.08 11.00
N PRO A 176 2.56 25.35 11.47
CA PRO A 176 1.47 25.83 12.31
C PRO A 176 0.10 25.72 11.65
#